data_AF-A0A3N0GUT4-F1
#
_entry.id   AF-A0A3N0GUT4-F1
#
_cell.length_a   1.000
_cell.length_b   1.000
_cell.length_c   1.000
_cell.angle_alpha   90.00
_cell.angle_beta   90.00
_cell.angle_gamma   90.00
#
_symmetry.space_group_name_H-M   'P 1'
#
loop_
_entity.id
_entity.type
_entity.pdbx_description
1 polymer ?
#
loop_
_entity_poly.entity_id
_entity_poly.type
_entity_poly.pdbx_seq_one_letter_code
_entity_poly.pdbx_strand_id
1 'polypeptide(L)'
;MRTYDDPVDVRKGPTDGLAGEGEEGPDQFLWRGRLWQVREVIAHWVEPGAWWVRRPEEAPGRSALVDHREVWRVAAARGRAVSAVDDPGFGVFDLAFDWTEGVWRLAGSLD
;
A
#
# COMPACT_ATOMS: atom_id res chain seq x y z
N MET A 1 13.10 8.96 -0.15
CA MET A 1 11.85 8.26 -0.46
C MET A 1 11.73 8.11 -1.96
N ARG A 2 11.65 6.88 -2.47
CA ARG A 2 11.40 6.60 -3.88
C ARG A 2 9.90 6.40 -4.09
N THR A 3 9.39 6.83 -5.23
CA THR A 3 7.97 6.72 -5.61
C THR A 3 7.82 5.68 -6.70
N TYR A 4 6.73 4.92 -6.66
CA TYR A 4 6.42 3.84 -7.58
C TYR A 4 4.93 3.88 -7.95
N ASP A 5 4.55 3.14 -9.01
CA ASP A 5 3.15 2.86 -9.38
C ASP A 5 2.99 1.39 -9.80
N ASP A 6 3.93 0.54 -9.36
CA ASP A 6 3.97 -0.87 -9.72
C ASP A 6 2.80 -1.62 -9.07
N PRO A 7 2.01 -2.41 -9.82
CA PRO A 7 1.01 -3.29 -9.23
C PRO A 7 1.68 -4.36 -8.38
N VAL A 8 1.10 -4.66 -7.22
CA VAL A 8 1.59 -5.68 -6.28
C VAL A 8 0.45 -6.55 -5.79
N ASP A 9 0.73 -7.84 -5.60
CA ASP A 9 -0.22 -8.74 -4.95
C ASP A 9 -0.10 -8.58 -3.43
N VAL A 10 -1.21 -8.30 -2.76
CA VAL A 10 -1.29 -8.12 -1.31
C VAL A 10 -2.25 -9.16 -0.73
N ARG A 11 -1.80 -9.89 0.30
CA ARG A 11 -2.70 -10.68 1.16
C ARG A 11 -3.06 -9.82 2.37
N LYS A 12 -4.36 -9.65 2.58
CA LYS A 12 -4.89 -8.99 3.78
C LYS A 12 -4.96 -9.96 4.97
N GLY A 13 -4.89 -9.41 6.16
CA GLY A 13 -4.98 -10.14 7.42
C GLY A 13 -5.07 -9.17 8.60
N PRO A 14 -5.23 -9.69 9.82
CA PRO A 14 -5.18 -8.84 11.02
C PRO A 14 -3.81 -8.15 11.09
N THR A 15 -3.82 -6.82 11.22
CA THR A 15 -2.59 -6.03 11.33
C THR A 15 -2.24 -5.72 12.77
N ASP A 16 -0.94 -5.76 13.04
CA ASP A 16 -0.33 -5.20 14.25
C ASP A 16 0.14 -3.76 13.97
N GLY A 17 -0.02 -2.84 14.92
CA GLY A 17 0.59 -1.51 14.86
C GLY A 17 -0.36 -0.33 15.14
N LEU A 18 0.14 0.87 14.82
CA LEU A 18 -0.45 2.16 15.20
C LEU A 18 -1.74 2.51 14.43
N ALA A 19 -1.99 1.87 13.29
CA ALA A 19 -3.20 2.08 12.51
C ALA A 19 -4.46 1.46 13.13
N GLY A 20 -4.30 0.50 14.05
CA GLY A 20 -5.41 -0.20 14.72
C GLY A 20 -5.10 -1.68 14.89
N GLU A 21 -4.97 -2.13 16.13
CA GLU A 21 -4.79 -3.55 16.43
C GLU A 21 -6.01 -4.36 15.98
N GLY A 22 -5.81 -5.32 15.08
CA GLY A 22 -6.87 -6.22 14.60
C GLY A 22 -7.71 -5.70 13.42
N GLU A 23 -7.34 -4.57 12.81
CA GLU A 23 -7.91 -4.16 11.52
C GLU A 23 -7.46 -5.12 10.40
N GLU A 24 -8.33 -5.40 9.43
CA GLU A 24 -7.97 -6.20 8.25
C GLU A 24 -7.20 -5.36 7.23
N GLY A 25 -5.88 -5.26 7.42
CA GLY A 25 -4.97 -4.54 6.53
C GLY A 25 -3.95 -5.46 5.82
N PRO A 26 -2.91 -4.89 5.18
CA PRO A 26 -1.89 -5.67 4.48
C PRO A 26 -1.02 -6.47 5.46
N ASP A 27 -1.01 -7.80 5.30
CA ASP A 27 -0.20 -8.72 6.12
C ASP A 27 1.08 -9.17 5.38
N GLN A 28 0.99 -9.33 4.06
CA GLN A 28 2.15 -9.63 3.20
C GLN A 28 1.91 -9.16 1.77
N PHE A 29 2.98 -8.91 1.03
CA PHE A 29 2.89 -8.54 -0.39
C PHE A 29 4.05 -9.06 -1.22
N LEU A 30 3.82 -9.21 -2.53
CA LEU A 30 4.84 -9.58 -3.51
C LEU A 30 5.33 -8.34 -4.25
N TRP A 31 6.65 -8.12 -4.21
CA TRP A 31 7.28 -7.03 -4.96
C TRP A 31 8.60 -7.50 -5.56
N ARG A 32 8.78 -7.27 -6.87
CA ARG A 32 9.96 -7.70 -7.66
C ARG A 32 10.29 -9.19 -7.46
N GLY A 33 9.25 -10.04 -7.50
CA GLY A 33 9.38 -11.49 -7.36
C GLY A 33 9.77 -11.97 -5.96
N ARG A 34 9.65 -11.12 -4.94
CA ARG A 34 10.05 -11.40 -3.55
C ARG A 34 8.86 -11.16 -2.61
N LEU A 35 8.70 -12.04 -1.63
CA LEU A 35 7.65 -11.94 -0.60
C LEU A 35 8.14 -11.10 0.58
N TRP A 36 7.39 -10.05 0.88
CA TRP A 36 7.59 -9.14 2.01
C TRP A 36 6.50 -9.40 3.05
N GLN A 37 6.90 -9.69 4.29
CA GLN A 37 6.00 -9.81 5.42
C GLN A 37 5.87 -8.45 6.10
N VAL A 38 4.65 -7.95 6.27
CA VAL A 38 4.39 -6.77 7.09
C VAL A 38 4.64 -7.13 8.54
N ARG A 39 5.41 -6.29 9.23
CA ARG A 39 5.78 -6.45 10.63
C ARG A 39 5.03 -5.47 11.52
N GLU A 40 4.71 -4.31 10.97
CA GLU A 40 4.00 -3.24 11.67
C GLU A 40 3.35 -2.31 10.65
N VAL A 41 2.11 -1.92 10.90
CA VAL A 41 1.48 -0.78 10.21
C VAL A 41 1.81 0.50 10.98
N ILE A 42 2.58 1.38 10.34
CA ILE A 42 3.05 2.64 10.91
C ILE A 42 1.97 3.72 10.78
N ALA A 43 1.28 3.76 9.65
CA ALA A 43 0.21 4.73 9.40
C ALA A 43 -0.79 4.19 8.36
N HIS A 44 -2.03 4.65 8.47
CA HIS A 44 -3.10 4.38 7.53
C HIS A 44 -3.84 5.69 7.27
N TRP A 45 -4.03 6.05 6.00
CA TRP A 45 -4.84 7.20 5.58
C TRP A 45 -5.55 6.94 4.25
N VAL A 46 -6.58 7.74 3.98
CA VAL A 46 -7.28 7.72 2.70
C VAL A 46 -6.93 8.99 1.93
N GLU A 47 -6.41 8.84 0.72
CA GLU A 47 -6.18 9.93 -0.20
C GLU A 47 -7.42 10.17 -1.07
N PRO A 48 -7.92 11.41 -1.14
CA PRO A 48 -9.02 11.72 -2.02
C PRO A 48 -8.61 11.56 -3.47
N GLY A 49 -9.44 10.91 -4.29
CA GLY A 49 -9.23 10.84 -5.73
C GLY A 49 -9.13 12.22 -6.36
N ALA A 50 -8.44 12.28 -7.49
CA ALA A 50 -8.18 13.53 -8.22
C ALA A 50 -9.45 14.05 -8.91
N TRP A 51 -10.40 14.54 -8.10
CA TRP A 51 -11.69 15.07 -8.53
C TRP A 51 -11.55 16.23 -9.54
N TRP A 52 -10.40 16.90 -9.58
CA TRP A 52 -10.08 17.96 -10.54
C TRP A 52 -9.72 17.46 -11.96
N VAL A 53 -9.51 16.15 -12.15
CA VAL A 53 -9.26 15.54 -13.47
C VAL A 53 -10.57 15.06 -14.12
N ARG A 54 -11.67 15.06 -13.36
CA ARG A 54 -13.01 14.70 -13.83
C ARG A 54 -13.44 15.62 -14.97
N ARG A 55 -14.04 15.05 -16.01
CA ARG A 55 -14.71 15.87 -17.03
C ARG A 55 -16.01 16.43 -16.44
N PRO A 56 -16.42 17.66 -16.78
CA PRO A 56 -17.62 18.29 -16.22
C PRO A 56 -18.94 17.52 -16.47
N GLU A 57 -18.93 16.57 -17.42
CA GLU A 57 -20.04 15.67 -17.75
C GLU A 57 -20.18 14.45 -16.81
N GLU A 58 -19.16 14.18 -15.99
CA GLU A 58 -19.22 13.18 -14.90
C GLU A 58 -19.74 13.85 -13.61
N ALA A 59 -21.06 14.06 -13.54
CA ALA A 59 -21.69 14.68 -12.37
C ALA A 59 -21.40 13.88 -11.07
N PRO A 60 -21.23 14.56 -9.92
CA PRO A 60 -20.90 13.89 -8.67
C PRO A 60 -22.10 13.07 -8.17
N GLY A 61 -22.03 11.77 -8.39
CA GLY A 61 -22.83 10.75 -7.71
C GLY A 61 -21.95 9.91 -6.78
N ARG A 62 -22.50 8.80 -6.27
CA ARG A 62 -21.83 7.78 -5.42
C ARG A 62 -20.42 7.37 -5.86
N SER A 63 -20.04 7.63 -7.12
CA SER A 63 -18.70 7.47 -7.71
C SER A 63 -17.59 8.31 -7.05
N ALA A 64 -17.88 9.46 -6.44
CA ALA A 64 -16.85 10.29 -5.80
C ALA A 64 -16.17 9.62 -4.59
N LEU A 65 -16.86 8.69 -3.92
CA LEU A 65 -16.30 7.86 -2.84
C LEU A 65 -15.43 6.70 -3.35
N VAL A 66 -15.47 6.42 -4.66
CA VAL A 66 -14.84 5.24 -5.29
C VAL A 66 -13.46 5.59 -5.87
N ASP A 67 -13.16 6.88 -6.10
CA ASP A 67 -11.86 7.33 -6.59
C ASP A 67 -10.79 7.46 -5.49
N HIS A 68 -11.16 7.18 -4.24
CA HIS A 68 -10.21 7.31 -3.14
C HIS A 68 -9.16 6.19 -3.22
N ARG A 69 -7.95 6.49 -2.74
CA ARG A 69 -6.89 5.50 -2.55
C ARG A 69 -6.67 5.33 -1.07
N GLU A 70 -6.78 4.11 -0.59
CA GLU A 70 -6.45 3.80 0.79
C GLU A 70 -4.97 3.45 0.87
N VAL A 71 -4.21 4.20 1.67
CA VAL A 71 -2.76 4.08 1.73
C VAL A 71 -2.33 3.59 3.11
N TRP A 72 -1.50 2.56 3.08
CA TRP A 72 -0.98 1.86 4.24
C TRP A 72 0.55 1.98 4.24
N ARG A 73 1.09 2.71 5.21
CA ARG A 73 2.52 2.73 5.46
C ARG A 73 2.90 1.60 6.39
N VAL A 74 3.75 0.70 5.92
CA VAL A 74 4.12 -0.53 6.62
C VAL A 74 5.63 -0.66 6.75
N ALA A 75 6.10 -1.10 7.92
CA ALA A 75 7.42 -1.71 8.03
C ALA A 75 7.30 -3.17 7.59
N ALA A 76 8.11 -3.57 6.61
CA ALA A 76 8.11 -4.93 6.11
C ALA A 76 9.52 -5.51 6.04
N ALA A 77 9.61 -6.82 6.23
CA ALA A 77 10.84 -7.56 6.12
C ALA A 77 10.61 -8.79 5.24
N ARG A 78 11.64 -9.12 4.45
CA ARG A 78 11.72 -10.41 3.79
C ARG A 78 12.18 -11.45 4.81
N GLY A 79 11.80 -12.70 4.59
CA GLY A 79 12.31 -13.82 5.39
C GLY A 79 13.84 -13.87 5.38
N ARG A 80 14.43 -14.93 5.94
CA ARG A 80 15.89 -15.11 6.13
C ARG A 80 16.68 -15.32 4.81
N ALA A 81 16.39 -14.54 3.77
CA ALA A 81 17.23 -14.40 2.60
C ALA A 81 18.51 -13.65 2.99
N VAL A 82 19.61 -14.02 2.34
CA VAL A 82 20.91 -13.39 2.56
C VAL A 82 20.78 -11.90 2.28
N SER A 83 20.93 -11.08 3.32
CA SER A 83 20.96 -9.62 3.20
C SER A 83 22.16 -9.27 2.30
N ALA A 84 21.91 -8.65 1.16
CA ALA A 84 22.98 -8.12 0.33
C ALA A 84 23.29 -6.70 0.80
N VAL A 85 24.51 -6.20 0.58
CA VAL A 85 24.94 -4.86 1.04
C VAL A 85 23.98 -3.76 0.56
N ASP A 86 23.38 -3.94 -0.63
CA ASP A 86 22.42 -3.01 -1.25
C ASP A 86 20.94 -3.40 -1.03
N ASP A 87 20.66 -4.44 -0.26
CA ASP A 87 19.31 -4.98 -0.03
C ASP A 87 19.21 -5.47 1.43
N PRO A 88 18.91 -4.56 2.37
CA PRO A 88 18.88 -4.88 3.80
C PRO A 88 17.88 -5.97 4.15
N GLY A 89 16.93 -6.29 3.26
CA GLY A 89 15.89 -7.29 3.49
C GLY A 89 14.77 -6.79 4.42
N PHE A 90 14.77 -5.50 4.75
CA PHE A 90 13.71 -4.79 5.47
C PHE A 90 13.58 -3.37 4.92
N GLY A 91 12.43 -2.74 5.10
CA GLY A 91 12.18 -1.37 4.64
C GLY A 91 10.79 -0.88 5.04
N VAL A 92 10.53 0.40 4.79
CA VAL A 92 9.19 0.99 4.96
C VAL A 92 8.57 1.24 3.58
N PHE A 93 7.33 0.81 3.41
CA PHE A 93 6.62 0.84 2.13
C PHE A 93 5.28 1.52 2.29
N ASP A 94 4.87 2.26 1.26
CA ASP A 94 3.50 2.75 1.13
C ASP A 94 2.78 1.85 0.12
N LEU A 95 1.76 1.12 0.60
CA LEU A 95 0.88 0.29 -0.20
C LEU A 95 -0.44 1.02 -0.40
N ALA A 96 -0.82 1.28 -1.64
CA ALA A 96 -2.05 1.95 -1.99
C ALA A 96 -3.05 0.96 -2.59
N PHE A 97 -4.24 0.85 -2.00
CA PHE A 97 -5.37 0.16 -2.61
C PHE A 97 -6.21 1.17 -3.39
N ASP A 98 -6.31 0.95 -4.70
CA ASP A 98 -7.16 1.75 -5.58
C ASP A 98 -8.58 1.15 -5.58
N TRP A 99 -9.54 1.86 -4.97
CA TRP A 99 -10.92 1.39 -4.86
C TRP A 99 -11.66 1.33 -6.19
N THR A 100 -11.20 2.07 -7.21
CA THR A 100 -11.80 2.06 -8.55
C THR A 100 -11.37 0.83 -9.33
N GLU A 101 -10.10 0.48 -9.27
CA GLU A 101 -9.55 -0.66 -10.02
C GLU A 101 -9.56 -1.96 -9.21
N GLY A 102 -9.70 -1.90 -7.89
CA GLY A 102 -9.59 -3.05 -7.00
C GLY A 102 -8.17 -3.63 -6.96
N VAL A 103 -7.15 -2.80 -7.23
CA VAL A 103 -5.75 -3.20 -7.39
C VAL A 103 -4.90 -2.53 -6.31
N TRP A 104 -3.98 -3.32 -5.75
CA TRP A 104 -2.92 -2.80 -4.89
C TRP A 104 -1.72 -2.36 -5.71
N ARG A 105 -1.13 -1.24 -5.30
CA ARG A 105 0.10 -0.69 -5.88
C ARG A 105 1.10 -0.36 -4.80
N LEU A 106 2.39 -0.53 -5.11
CA LEU A 106 3.45 0.04 -4.30
C LEU A 106 3.58 1.51 -4.70
N ALA A 107 3.28 2.43 -3.78
CA ALA A 107 3.32 3.88 -4.03
C ALA A 107 4.68 4.48 -3.65
N GLY A 108 5.36 3.90 -2.65
CA GLY A 108 6.62 4.43 -2.17
C GLY A 108 7.46 3.42 -1.39
N SER A 109 8.77 3.67 -1.37
CA SER A 109 9.71 2.99 -0.46
C SER A 109 10.67 3.99 0.20
N LEU A 110 10.90 3.78 1.49
CA LEU A 110 12.02 4.30 2.26
C LEU A 110 12.97 3.11 2.42
N ASP A 111 13.90 2.98 1.46
CA ASP A 111 15.13 2.18 1.63
C ASP A 111 16.01 2.79 2.73
#